data_AF-A0A538PVQ1-F1
#
_entry.id   AF-A0A538PVQ1-F1
#
_cell.length_a   1.000
_cell.length_b   1.000
_cell.length_c   1.000
_cell.angle_alpha   90.00
_cell.angle_beta   90.00
_cell.angle_gamma   90.00
#
_symmetry.space_group_name_H-M   'P 1'
#
loop_
_entity.id
_entity.type
_entity.pdbx_description
1 polymer ?
#
loop_
_entity_poly.entity_id
_entity_poly.type
_entity_poly.pdbx_seq_one_letter_code
_entity_poly.pdbx_strand_id
1 'polypeptide(L)'
;QYRVEPGKTVVVEKLAGEAGAPVVFDQVLLVSSGDGGSVTIGKPIVAGAKVTGEIVEHGRGEKLIVFKFRRRKNYVRKNGHRQDYTAVKIAAIEA
;
A
#
# COMPACT_ATOMS: atom_id res chain seq x y z
N GLN A 1 -4.32 2.82 -5.11
CA GLN A 1 -3.37 2.58 -6.22
C GLN A 1 -2.06 3.24 -5.84
N TYR A 2 -0.93 2.63 -6.19
CA TYR A 2 0.40 3.13 -5.83
C TYR A 2 1.27 3.22 -7.07
N ARG A 3 2.08 4.28 -7.16
CA ARG A 3 3.21 4.34 -8.08
C ARG A 3 4.42 3.78 -7.36
N VAL A 4 5.08 2.82 -7.99
CA VAL A 4 6.21 2.08 -7.41
C VAL A 4 7.40 2.12 -8.34
N GLU A 5 8.59 2.02 -7.78
CA GLU A 5 9.86 1.88 -8.50
C GLU A 5 10.70 0.81 -7.80
N PRO A 6 11.53 0.06 -8.54
CA PRO A 6 12.42 -0.93 -7.94
C PRO A 6 13.29 -0.33 -6.83
N GLY A 7 13.42 -1.03 -5.72
CA GLY A 7 14.19 -0.59 -4.55
C GLY A 7 13.45 0.32 -3.57
N LYS A 8 12.30 0.90 -3.94
CA LYS A 8 11.49 1.72 -3.01
C LYS A 8 10.66 0.86 -2.06
N THR A 9 10.51 1.34 -0.83
CA THR A 9 9.57 0.78 0.16
C THR A 9 8.26 1.55 0.10
N VAL A 10 7.15 0.83 0.04
CA VAL A 10 5.80 1.40 0.04
C VAL A 10 4.98 0.80 1.18
N VAL A 11 4.22 1.66 1.86
CA VAL A 11 3.31 1.25 2.92
C VAL A 11 1.93 1.02 2.31
N VAL A 12 1.44 -0.21 2.48
CA VAL A 12 0.15 -0.67 1.98
C VAL A 12 -0.72 -1.15 3.14
N GLU A 13 -2.00 -1.42 2.84
CA GLU A 13 -2.90 -2.09 3.78
C GLU A 13 -2.32 -3.43 4.25
N LYS A 14 -2.83 -3.92 5.38
CA LYS A 14 -2.35 -5.17 5.99
C LYS A 14 -2.41 -6.34 5.00
N LEU A 15 -1.24 -6.94 4.74
CA LEU A 15 -1.11 -8.18 3.97
C LEU A 15 -0.85 -9.35 4.91
N ALA A 16 -1.25 -10.55 4.49
CA ALA A 16 -0.89 -11.79 5.17
C ALA A 16 0.54 -12.21 4.77
N GLY A 17 1.32 -12.66 5.74
CA GLY A 17 2.72 -13.04 5.56
C GLY A 17 3.54 -12.70 6.80
N GLU A 18 4.79 -13.15 6.81
CA GLU A 18 5.79 -12.74 7.81
C GLU A 18 6.76 -11.74 7.18
N ALA A 19 7.52 -11.02 8.00
CA ALA A 19 8.63 -10.21 7.50
C ALA A 19 9.62 -11.12 6.74
N GLY A 20 10.02 -10.69 5.55
CA GLY A 20 10.84 -11.44 4.61
C GLY A 20 10.06 -12.29 3.59
N ALA A 21 8.74 -12.40 3.73
CA ALA A 21 7.94 -13.15 2.77
C ALA A 21 7.83 -12.41 1.42
N PRO A 22 7.89 -13.13 0.28
CA PRO A 22 7.69 -12.54 -1.03
C PRO A 22 6.21 -12.19 -1.27
N VAL A 23 5.97 -11.08 -1.94
CA VAL A 23 4.64 -10.61 -2.36
C VAL A 23 4.67 -10.33 -3.86
N VAL A 24 3.65 -10.80 -4.56
CA VAL A 24 3.47 -10.59 -6.00
C VAL A 24 2.17 -9.83 -6.23
N PHE A 25 2.27 -8.73 -6.98
CA PHE A 25 1.13 -7.97 -7.46
C PHE A 25 0.98 -8.21 -8.97
N ASP A 26 -0.08 -8.93 -9.33
CA ASP A 26 -0.46 -9.29 -10.70
C ASP A 26 -1.36 -8.24 -11.37
N GLN A 27 -2.01 -7.40 -10.59
CA GLN A 27 -2.88 -6.33 -11.08
C GLN A 27 -2.11 -5.03 -11.31
N VAL A 28 -1.36 -4.97 -12.41
CA VAL A 28 -0.64 -3.77 -12.82
C VAL A 28 -1.48 -2.95 -13.79
N LEU A 29 -1.71 -1.68 -13.47
CA LEU A 29 -2.56 -0.79 -14.28
C LEU A 29 -1.77 -0.05 -15.37
N LEU A 30 -0.50 0.25 -15.10
CA LEU A 30 0.36 1.03 -15.98
C LEU A 30 1.82 0.66 -15.73
N VAL A 31 2.60 0.52 -16.80
CA VAL A 31 4.07 0.42 -16.75
C VAL A 31 4.69 1.53 -17.57
N SER A 32 5.74 2.16 -17.05
CA SER A 32 6.54 3.18 -17.74
C SER A 32 8.01 2.85 -17.61
N SER A 33 8.74 2.93 -18.72
CA SER A 33 10.19 2.66 -18.77
C SER A 33 11.07 3.86 -18.40
N GLY A 34 10.54 4.88 -17.74
CA GLY A 34 11.25 6.11 -17.35
C GLY A 34 10.84 7.37 -18.14
N ASP A 35 11.46 8.51 -17.82
CA ASP A 35 11.12 9.81 -18.43
C ASP A 35 11.44 9.81 -19.93
N GLY A 36 10.38 9.86 -20.77
CA GLY A 36 10.47 9.80 -22.23
C GLY A 36 10.39 8.38 -22.84
N GLY A 37 10.23 7.34 -22.01
CA GLY A 37 10.08 5.96 -22.45
C GLY A 37 8.66 5.61 -22.91
N SER A 38 8.50 4.41 -23.48
CA SER A 38 7.18 3.85 -23.79
C SER A 38 6.35 3.68 -22.51
N VAL A 39 5.06 4.01 -22.61
CA VAL A 39 4.08 3.84 -21.53
C VAL A 39 3.03 2.84 -22.01
N THR A 40 2.92 1.74 -21.27
CA THR A 40 1.89 0.71 -21.52
C THR A 40 0.76 0.93 -20.52
N ILE A 41 -0.43 1.25 -21.03
CA ILE A 41 -1.62 1.51 -20.23
C ILE A 41 -2.56 0.31 -20.32
N GLY A 42 -2.91 -0.26 -19.18
CA GLY A 42 -3.86 -1.36 -19.09
C GLY A 42 -5.29 -0.93 -19.36
N LYS A 43 -6.06 -1.80 -20.02
CA LYS A 43 -7.51 -1.65 -20.21
C LYS A 43 -8.20 -2.99 -19.93
N PRO A 44 -8.39 -3.44 -18.68
CA PRO A 44 -8.22 -2.76 -17.39
C PRO A 44 -6.87 -2.97 -16.68
N ILE A 45 -6.10 -3.99 -17.07
CA ILE A 45 -4.75 -4.30 -16.56
C ILE A 45 -3.76 -4.44 -17.73
N VAL A 46 -2.47 -4.31 -17.47
CA VAL A 46 -1.41 -4.64 -18.43
C VAL A 46 -1.18 -6.15 -18.38
N ALA A 47 -1.53 -6.86 -19.46
CA ALA A 47 -1.39 -8.32 -19.49
C ALA A 47 0.08 -8.74 -19.44
N GLY A 48 0.41 -9.69 -18.55
CA GLY A 48 1.78 -10.19 -18.37
C GLY A 48 2.63 -9.39 -17.39
N ALA A 49 2.23 -8.17 -17.03
CA ALA A 49 2.98 -7.35 -16.09
C ALA A 49 2.80 -7.83 -14.65
N LYS A 50 3.89 -7.86 -13.88
CA LYS A 50 3.93 -8.27 -12.47
C LYS A 50 4.89 -7.39 -11.70
N VAL A 51 4.53 -7.04 -10.48
CA VAL A 51 5.44 -6.39 -9.52
C VAL A 51 5.74 -7.36 -8.40
N THR A 52 7.02 -7.63 -8.19
CA THR A 52 7.48 -8.49 -7.08
C THR A 52 8.10 -7.62 -5.99
N GLY A 53 7.89 -8.02 -4.74
CA GLY A 53 8.45 -7.35 -3.58
C GLY A 53 8.55 -8.28 -2.38
N GLU A 54 9.06 -7.74 -1.29
CA GLU A 54 9.27 -8.45 -0.03
C GLU A 54 8.68 -7.65 1.12
N ILE A 55 8.03 -8.32 2.06
CA ILE A 55 7.52 -7.69 3.28
C ILE A 55 8.71 -7.30 4.16
N VAL A 56 8.84 -6.01 4.45
CA VAL A 56 9.86 -5.50 5.37
C VAL A 56 9.37 -5.61 6.81
N GLU A 57 8.15 -5.13 7.07
CA GLU A 57 7.58 -5.12 8.40
C GLU A 57 6.05 -5.04 8.38
N HIS A 58 5.46 -5.47 9.50
CA HIS A 58 4.08 -5.17 9.85
C HIS A 58 4.07 -4.18 11.02
N GLY A 59 3.29 -3.13 10.88
CA GLY A 59 3.26 -2.05 11.85
C GLY A 59 1.85 -1.55 12.13
N ARG A 60 1.77 -0.63 13.10
CA ARG A 60 0.56 0.12 13.39
C ARG A 60 0.88 1.60 13.27
N GLY A 61 0.10 2.29 12.45
CA GLY A 61 0.26 3.72 12.21
C GLY A 61 0.03 4.56 13.46
N GLU A 62 0.12 5.87 13.29
CA GLU A 62 -0.11 6.82 14.38
C GLU A 62 -1.50 6.66 14.99
N LYS A 63 -1.61 6.99 16.28
CA LYS A 63 -2.90 6.90 16.99
C LYS A 63 -3.77 8.07 16.60
N LEU A 64 -4.82 7.79 15.84
CA LEU A 64 -5.88 8.75 15.55
C LEU A 64 -6.88 8.76 16.71
N ILE A 65 -7.29 9.95 17.15
CA ILE A 65 -8.26 10.11 18.24
C ILE A 65 -9.59 10.56 17.63
N VAL A 66 -10.61 9.70 17.73
CA VAL A 66 -11.98 10.02 17.36
C VAL A 66 -12.72 10.52 18.61
N PHE A 67 -13.00 11.82 18.63
CA PHE A 67 -13.77 12.46 19.70
C PHE A 67 -15.18 12.80 19.21
N LYS A 68 -16.20 12.34 19.94
CA LYS A 68 -17.61 12.64 19.66
C LYS A 68 -18.20 13.37 20.86
N PHE A 69 -18.81 14.52 20.62
CA PHE A 69 -19.45 15.34 21.65
C PHE A 69 -20.82 15.82 21.18
N ARG A 70 -21.81 15.82 22.07
CA ARG A 70 -23.11 16.48 21.84
C ARG A 70 -23.38 17.45 22.99
N ARG A 71 -23.43 18.73 22.64
CA ARG A 71 -23.66 19.83 23.58
C ARG A 71 -24.98 19.65 24.33
N ARG A 72 -24.98 19.89 25.65
CA ARG A 72 -26.17 19.83 26.55
C ARG A 72 -26.86 18.46 26.61
N LYS A 73 -26.22 17.39 26.13
CA LYS A 73 -26.77 16.02 26.16
C LYS A 73 -25.95 15.05 27.02
N ASN A 74 -25.01 15.57 27.82
CA ASN A 74 -24.06 14.77 28.62
C ASN A 74 -23.42 13.61 27.83
N TYR A 75 -23.20 13.82 26.53
CA TYR A 75 -22.65 12.83 25.62
C TYR A 75 -21.25 13.25 25.18
N VAL A 76 -20.27 12.49 25.65
CA VAL A 76 -18.85 12.59 25.30
C VAL A 76 -18.34 11.17 25.07
N ARG A 77 -17.68 10.92 23.94
CA ARG A 77 -16.94 9.68 23.67
C ARG A 77 -15.59 10.01 23.08
N LYS A 78 -14.54 9.34 23.57
CA LYS A 78 -13.18 9.43 23.03
C LYS A 78 -12.71 8.02 22.73
N ASN A 79 -12.42 7.73 21.46
CA ASN A 79 -11.86 6.45 21.03
C ASN A 79 -10.54 6.65 20.30
N GLY A 80 -9.60 5.73 20.48
CA GLY A 80 -8.36 5.70 19.71
C GLY A 80 -8.43 4.67 18.60
N HIS A 81 -7.92 5.00 17.42
CA HIS A 81 -7.72 4.07 16.31
C HIS A 81 -6.25 4.06 15.90
N ARG A 82 -5.72 2.89 15.59
CA ARG A 82 -4.39 2.70 14.99
C ARG A 82 -4.57 1.69 13.86
N GLN A 83 -4.38 2.14 12.63
CA GLN A 83 -4.50 1.31 11.44
C GLN A 83 -3.28 0.40 11.32
N ASP A 84 -3.51 -0.88 11.10
CA ASP A 84 -2.45 -1.84 10.78
C ASP A 84 -1.98 -1.60 9.34
N TYR A 85 -0.68 -1.70 9.09
CA TYR A 85 -0.10 -1.56 7.77
C TYR A 85 0.98 -2.61 7.52
N THR A 86 1.33 -2.80 6.25
CA THR A 86 2.49 -3.60 5.84
C THR A 86 3.41 -2.76 4.98
N ALA A 87 4.70 -2.70 5.33
CA ALA A 87 5.71 -2.08 4.49
C ALA A 87 6.28 -3.14 3.55
N VAL A 88 6.21 -2.88 2.25
CA VAL A 88 6.71 -3.78 1.21
C VAL A 88 7.81 -3.08 0.44
N LYS A 89 8.97 -3.72 0.31
CA LYS A 89 10.06 -3.26 -0.55
C LYS A 89 9.89 -3.87 -1.93
N ILE A 90 9.88 -3.03 -2.95
CA ILE A 90 9.70 -3.46 -4.33
C ILE A 90 11.03 -3.99 -4.87
N ALA A 91 11.03 -5.23 -5.36
CA ALA A 91 12.21 -5.91 -5.87
C ALA A 91 12.36 -5.69 -7.38
N ALA A 92 11.34 -6.08 -8.16
CA ALA A 92 11.35 -5.97 -9.61
C ALA A 92 9.97 -5.64 -10.18
N ILE A 93 9.99 -5.08 -11.40
CA ILE A 93 8.81 -4.84 -12.22
C ILE A 93 9.05 -5.57 -13.53
N GLU A 94 8.23 -6.58 -13.79
CA GLU A 94 8.19 -7.34 -15.04
C GLU A 94 7.02 -6.82 -15.87
N ALA A 95 7.22 -6.62 -17.16
CA ALA A 95 6.25 -6.01 -18.07
C ALA A 95 6.25 -6.67 -19.45
#